data_AF-A0A9Q0QL37-F1
#
_entry.id   AF-A0A9Q0QL37-F1
#
_cell.length_a   1.000
_cell.length_b   1.000
_cell.length_c   1.000
_cell.angle_alpha   90.00
_cell.angle_beta   90.00
_cell.angle_gamma   90.00
#
_symmetry.space_group_name_H-M   'P 1'
#
loop_
_entity.id
_entity.type
_entity.pdbx_description
1 polymer ?
#
loop_
_entity_poly.entity_id
_entity_poly.type
_entity_poly.pdbx_seq_one_letter_code
_entity_poly.pdbx_strand_id
1 'polypeptide(L)'
;MEFIFVYMGAAAENGSLKNDHTQLPGSLLRRRKNALVHSYKHGISGFAARLAAPEAQPIAKKHGVLSVFPDPVHHPHTTRSWDFLKYETDLEINLSPNSDWNLFSQGSDTIVGSLDSGIWPESESFNAKDMSPIPSRWKGACAKAHDLFHLKFEYKTSKISYIDPDDIADGLPNTPSDTMGHGTHVASTASGTMVPGGSYYGLAIN
;
A
#
# COMPACT_ATOMS: atom_id res chain seq x y z
N MET A 1 -0.81 -16.22 20.18
CA MET A 1 -1.24 -14.81 20.31
C MET A 1 -1.73 -14.38 18.96
N GLU A 2 -2.84 -13.66 18.91
CA GLU A 2 -3.46 -13.20 17.67
C GLU A 2 -3.20 -11.70 17.50
N PHE A 3 -3.22 -11.23 16.25
CA PHE A 3 -3.29 -9.80 15.97
C PHE A 3 -4.73 -9.35 16.22
N ILE A 4 -4.88 -8.36 17.10
CA ILE A 4 -6.16 -7.82 17.52
C ILE A 4 -6.16 -6.34 17.23
N PHE A 5 -7.23 -5.87 16.59
CA PHE A 5 -7.50 -4.45 16.42
C PHE A 5 -8.47 -3.95 17.50
N VAL A 6 -8.10 -2.86 18.16
CA VAL A 6 -8.93 -2.15 19.15
C VAL A 6 -9.36 -0.82 18.56
N TYR A 7 -10.65 -0.72 18.25
CA TYR A 7 -11.26 0.49 17.68
C TYR A 7 -11.85 1.37 18.78
N MET A 8 -11.51 2.65 18.76
CA MET A 8 -11.90 3.65 19.76
C MET A 8 -12.70 4.82 19.16
N GLY A 9 -13.12 4.70 17.90
CA GLY A 9 -13.91 5.69 17.17
C GLY A 9 -13.11 6.52 16.17
N ALA A 10 -13.74 7.57 15.64
CA ALA A 10 -13.06 8.53 14.78
C ALA A 10 -11.98 9.29 15.53
N ALA A 11 -10.87 9.59 14.85
CA ALA A 11 -9.85 10.49 15.38
C ALA A 11 -10.41 11.92 15.48
N ALA A 12 -9.91 12.71 16.44
CA ALA A 12 -10.25 14.14 16.47
C ALA A 12 -9.64 14.86 15.26
N GLU A 13 -10.36 15.81 14.67
CA GLU A 13 -9.93 16.52 13.46
C GLU A 13 -8.60 17.28 13.63
N ASN A 14 -8.27 17.70 14.85
CA ASN A 14 -7.02 18.37 15.19
C ASN A 14 -5.90 17.41 15.61
N GLY A 15 -6.08 16.09 15.46
CA GLY A 15 -5.13 15.08 15.93
C GLY A 15 -5.05 14.95 17.46
N SER A 16 -5.95 15.61 18.20
CA SER A 16 -6.02 15.49 19.66
C SER A 16 -6.47 14.08 20.04
N LEU A 17 -5.68 13.45 20.91
CA LEU A 17 -5.99 12.12 21.41
C LEU A 17 -6.85 12.26 22.67
N LYS A 18 -7.96 11.51 22.72
CA LYS A 18 -8.68 11.33 23.99
C LYS A 18 -7.74 10.68 25.01
N ASN A 19 -7.84 11.05 26.28
CA ASN A 19 -6.99 10.48 27.34
C ASN A 19 -6.95 8.95 27.28
N ASP A 20 -8.09 8.30 27.04
CA ASP A 20 -8.20 6.85 26.93
C ASP A 20 -7.30 6.25 25.84
N HIS A 21 -7.13 6.94 24.71
CA HIS A 21 -6.29 6.49 23.60
C HIS A 21 -4.81 6.42 24.00
N THR A 22 -4.35 7.27 24.91
CA THR A 22 -2.96 7.23 25.40
C THR A 22 -2.79 6.23 26.55
N GLN A 23 -3.80 6.12 27.42
CA GLN A 23 -3.74 5.28 28.61
C GLN A 23 -3.78 3.78 28.29
N LEU A 24 -4.63 3.36 27.35
CA LEU A 24 -4.79 1.94 27.04
C LEU A 24 -3.54 1.31 26.42
N PRO A 25 -2.96 1.84 25.31
CA PRO A 25 -1.68 1.38 24.79
C PRO A 25 -0.55 1.49 25.81
N GLY A 26 -0.48 2.58 26.58
CA GLY A 26 0.53 2.75 27.63
C GLY A 26 0.45 1.66 28.72
N SER A 27 -0.76 1.27 29.11
CA SER A 27 -0.98 0.19 30.07
C SER A 27 -0.56 -1.19 29.53
N LEU A 28 -0.73 -1.42 28.22
CA LEU A 28 -0.30 -2.64 27.54
C LEU A 28 1.22 -2.70 27.43
N LEU A 29 1.86 -1.62 27.00
CA LEU A 29 3.32 -1.50 26.93
C LEU A 29 4.00 -1.76 28.28
N ARG A 30 3.39 -1.29 29.39
CA ARG A 30 3.89 -1.53 30.75
C ARG A 30 3.80 -3.00 31.16
N ARG A 31 2.82 -3.75 30.66
CA ARG A 31 2.66 -5.18 30.93
C ARG A 31 3.55 -6.04 30.02
N ARG A 32 3.63 -5.70 28.74
CA ARG A 32 4.39 -6.42 27.72
C ARG A 32 4.84 -5.42 26.65
N LYS A 33 6.15 -5.12 26.63
CA LYS A 33 6.75 -4.13 25.71
C LYS A 33 6.44 -4.42 24.24
N ASN A 34 6.38 -5.69 23.85
CA ASN A 34 6.19 -6.12 22.46
C ASN A 34 4.73 -6.47 22.13
N ALA A 35 3.76 -6.08 22.98
CA ALA A 35 2.35 -6.33 22.72
C ALA A 35 1.75 -5.31 21.74
N LEU A 36 2.16 -4.04 21.82
CA LEU A 36 1.66 -3.01 20.93
C LEU A 36 2.37 -3.11 19.58
N VAL A 37 1.59 -3.22 18.51
CA VAL A 37 2.09 -3.25 17.13
C VAL A 37 2.06 -1.85 16.55
N HIS A 38 0.90 -1.19 16.60
CA HIS A 38 0.74 0.16 16.05
C HIS A 38 -0.37 0.94 16.77
N SER A 39 -0.26 2.26 16.78
CA SER A 39 -1.24 3.19 17.37
C SER A 39 -1.75 4.16 16.31
N TYR A 40 -3.03 4.03 15.96
CA TYR A 40 -3.70 4.81 14.92
C TYR A 40 -4.28 6.09 15.50
N LYS A 41 -3.84 7.21 14.96
CA LYS A 41 -4.16 8.57 15.45
C LYS A 41 -4.83 9.46 14.41
N HIS A 42 -4.87 9.01 13.16
CA HIS A 42 -5.35 9.77 12.01
C HIS A 42 -6.48 8.99 11.32
N GLY A 43 -7.59 9.68 11.00
CA GLY A 43 -8.82 9.09 10.47
C GLY A 43 -9.59 8.29 11.53
N ILE A 44 -8.92 7.33 12.17
CA ILE A 44 -9.43 6.51 13.25
C ILE A 44 -8.55 6.64 14.49
N SER A 45 -9.19 6.49 15.65
CA SER A 45 -8.54 6.31 16.95
C SER A 45 -8.58 4.81 17.28
N GLY A 46 -7.42 4.22 17.50
CA GLY A 46 -7.32 2.81 17.85
C GLY A 46 -5.90 2.31 17.93
N PHE A 47 -5.72 1.01 18.17
CA PHE A 47 -4.41 0.39 18.16
C PHE A 47 -4.48 -1.09 17.77
N ALA A 48 -3.42 -1.58 17.13
CA ALA A 48 -3.21 -2.99 16.86
C ALA A 48 -2.26 -3.57 17.92
N ALA A 49 -2.58 -4.76 18.43
CA ALA A 49 -1.79 -5.43 19.45
C ALA A 49 -1.79 -6.95 19.31
N ARG A 50 -0.70 -7.59 19.71
CA ARG A 50 -0.59 -9.05 19.84
C ARG A 50 -1.08 -9.49 21.22
N LEU A 51 -2.27 -10.06 21.26
CA LEU A 51 -2.97 -10.43 22.50
C LEU A 51 -3.45 -11.88 22.44
N ALA A 52 -3.57 -12.52 23.60
CA ALA A 52 -4.37 -13.74 23.70
C ALA A 52 -5.86 -13.38 23.86
N ALA A 53 -6.77 -14.25 23.42
CA ALA A 53 -8.21 -14.00 23.53
C ALA A 53 -8.67 -13.60 24.96
N PRO A 54 -8.16 -14.20 26.06
CA PRO A 54 -8.49 -13.77 27.42
C PRO A 54 -7.98 -12.36 27.78
N GLU A 55 -6.93 -11.87 27.11
CA GLU A 55 -6.37 -10.52 27.32
C GLU A 55 -7.18 -9.45 26.58
N ALA A 56 -7.80 -9.81 25.45
CA ALA A 56 -8.61 -8.90 24.63
C ALA A 56 -10.01 -8.61 25.24
N GLN A 57 -10.64 -9.63 25.83
CA GLN A 57 -11.95 -9.54 26.50
C GLN A 57 -12.10 -8.36 27.48
N PRO A 58 -11.18 -8.12 28.44
CA PRO A 58 -11.30 -7.00 29.36
C PRO A 58 -11.05 -5.64 28.69
N ILE A 59 -10.33 -5.59 27.56
CA ILE A 59 -10.09 -4.35 26.81
C ILE A 59 -11.38 -3.89 26.14
N ALA A 60 -12.18 -4.82 25.61
CA ALA A 60 -13.48 -4.51 25.00
C ALA A 60 -14.46 -3.82 25.96
N LYS A 61 -14.26 -3.95 27.28
CA LYS A 61 -15.10 -3.32 28.32
C LYS A 61 -14.55 -1.99 28.83
N LYS A 62 -13.42 -1.51 28.29
CA LYS A 62 -12.81 -0.24 28.72
C LYS A 62 -13.56 0.95 28.15
N HIS A 63 -13.65 2.01 28.95
CA HIS A 63 -14.18 3.28 28.48
C HIS A 63 -13.37 3.76 27.27
N GLY A 64 -14.08 4.28 26.26
CA GLY A 64 -13.49 4.73 25.00
C GLY A 64 -13.21 3.63 23.97
N VAL A 65 -13.40 2.35 24.28
CA VAL A 65 -13.31 1.25 23.30
C VAL A 65 -14.70 0.95 22.74
N LEU A 66 -14.82 0.95 21.40
CA LEU A 66 -16.07 0.65 20.71
C LEU A 66 -16.15 -0.79 20.23
N SER A 67 -15.04 -1.35 19.74
CA SER A 67 -14.98 -2.74 19.30
C SER A 67 -13.57 -3.30 19.38
N VAL A 68 -13.49 -4.62 19.58
CA VAL A 68 -12.25 -5.38 19.58
C VAL A 68 -12.48 -6.60 18.70
N PHE A 69 -11.64 -6.78 17.68
CA PHE A 69 -11.81 -7.88 16.72
C PHE A 69 -10.46 -8.40 16.23
N PRO A 70 -10.39 -9.68 15.79
CA PRO A 70 -9.20 -10.22 15.14
C PRO A 70 -8.84 -9.43 13.88
N ASP A 71 -7.56 -9.18 13.70
CA ASP A 71 -6.98 -8.60 12.49
C ASP A 71 -6.50 -9.76 11.60
N PRO A 72 -7.26 -10.13 10.54
CA PRO A 72 -6.95 -11.29 9.72
C PRO A 72 -5.81 -10.98 8.74
N VAL A 73 -5.02 -12.00 8.41
CA VAL A 73 -4.09 -11.92 7.29
C VAL A 73 -4.90 -11.94 6.00
N HIS A 74 -4.75 -10.90 5.19
CA HIS A 74 -5.31 -10.84 3.85
C HIS A 74 -4.31 -11.38 2.83
N HIS A 75 -4.81 -12.13 1.85
CA HIS A 75 -4.02 -12.63 0.73
C HIS A 75 -4.25 -11.77 -0.53
N PRO A 76 -3.25 -11.65 -1.42
CA PRO A 76 -3.44 -11.01 -2.72
C PRO A 76 -4.54 -11.72 -3.51
N HIS A 77 -5.36 -10.94 -4.21
CA HIS A 77 -6.40 -11.44 -5.10
C HIS A 77 -6.35 -10.68 -6.42
N THR A 78 -6.13 -11.39 -7.52
CA THR A 78 -6.49 -10.91 -8.86
C THR A 78 -7.73 -11.64 -9.32
N THR A 79 -8.86 -10.95 -9.38
CA THR A 79 -10.06 -11.50 -10.02
C THR A 79 -10.20 -10.91 -11.42
N ARG A 80 -10.45 -11.77 -12.42
CA ARG A 80 -10.85 -11.41 -13.80
C ARG A 80 -9.82 -10.71 -14.70
N SER A 81 -8.52 -10.81 -14.45
CA SER A 81 -7.50 -10.32 -15.41
C SER A 81 -7.65 -10.95 -16.80
N TRP A 82 -8.12 -12.19 -16.89
CA TRP A 82 -8.42 -12.87 -18.17
C TRP A 82 -9.65 -12.31 -18.89
N ASP A 83 -10.68 -11.86 -18.17
CA ASP A 83 -11.85 -11.23 -18.81
C ASP A 83 -11.47 -9.87 -19.39
N PHE A 84 -10.61 -9.11 -18.68
CA PHE A 84 -10.03 -7.85 -19.18
C PHE A 84 -9.23 -8.09 -20.47
N LEU A 85 -8.36 -9.10 -20.49
CA LEU A 85 -7.62 -9.51 -21.68
C LEU A 85 -8.53 -9.97 -22.84
N LYS A 86 -9.67 -10.61 -22.56
CA LYS A 86 -10.61 -11.03 -23.61
C LYS A 86 -11.18 -9.83 -24.38
N TYR A 87 -11.49 -8.74 -23.69
CA TYR A 87 -11.94 -7.50 -24.32
C TYR A 87 -10.81 -6.77 -25.06
N GLU A 88 -9.56 -7.00 -24.68
CA GLU A 88 -8.37 -6.51 -25.39
C GLU A 88 -8.06 -7.34 -26.64
N THR A 89 -8.34 -8.65 -26.64
CA THR A 89 -8.12 -9.53 -27.81
C THR A 89 -9.19 -9.43 -28.88
N ASP A 90 -10.41 -9.02 -28.54
CA ASP A 90 -11.51 -8.78 -29.50
C ASP A 90 -11.49 -7.34 -30.06
N LEU A 91 -10.59 -6.47 -29.58
CA LEU A 91 -10.29 -5.21 -30.24
C LEU A 91 -9.31 -5.50 -31.37
N GLU A 92 -9.79 -5.37 -32.60
CA GLU A 92 -8.93 -5.19 -33.77
C GLU A 92 -8.06 -3.96 -33.48
N ILE A 93 -6.83 -4.19 -33.00
CA ILE A 93 -5.85 -3.14 -32.71
C ILE A 93 -5.51 -2.53 -34.06
N ASN A 94 -6.27 -1.50 -34.41
CA ASN A 94 -6.01 -0.69 -35.59
C ASN A 94 -4.68 0.01 -35.30
N LEU A 95 -3.59 -0.52 -35.86
CA LEU A 95 -2.23 0.02 -35.77
C LEU A 95 -2.11 1.43 -36.41
N SER A 96 -3.24 2.03 -36.79
CA SER A 96 -3.37 3.40 -37.26
C SER A 96 -4.60 4.06 -36.59
N PRO A 97 -4.48 4.57 -35.35
CA PRO A 97 -5.58 5.24 -34.69
C PRO A 97 -5.58 6.71 -35.14
N ASN A 98 -6.50 7.08 -36.02
CA ASN A 98 -6.96 8.47 -36.18
C ASN A 98 -7.84 8.92 -34.99
N SER A 99 -7.62 8.37 -33.80
CA SER A 99 -8.37 8.67 -32.60
C SER A 99 -7.51 9.51 -31.66
N ASP A 100 -8.06 10.63 -31.23
CA ASP A 100 -7.49 11.58 -30.28
C ASP A 100 -6.94 10.92 -29.00
N TRP A 101 -5.67 10.49 -29.05
CA TRP A 101 -4.88 10.10 -27.86
C TRP A 101 -4.74 11.25 -26.85
N ASN A 102 -5.10 12.48 -27.25
CA ASN A 102 -5.23 13.66 -26.40
C ASN A 102 -6.32 13.54 -25.31
N LEU A 103 -7.17 12.50 -25.31
CA LEU A 103 -8.10 12.26 -24.19
C LEU A 103 -7.44 11.56 -22.98
N PHE A 104 -6.45 10.69 -23.21
CA PHE A 104 -5.77 9.94 -22.14
C PHE A 104 -4.66 10.73 -21.43
N SER A 105 -4.25 11.88 -21.98
CA SER A 105 -3.31 12.80 -21.35
C SER A 105 -3.90 13.55 -20.14
N GLN A 106 -5.18 13.35 -19.80
CA GLN A 106 -5.86 14.02 -18.68
C GLN A 106 -5.62 13.36 -17.30
N GLY A 107 -4.83 12.28 -17.21
CA GLY A 107 -4.43 11.69 -15.93
C GLY A 107 -3.32 12.44 -15.17
N SER A 108 -2.80 13.55 -15.72
CA SER A 108 -1.51 14.14 -15.31
C SER A 108 -1.42 14.63 -13.86
N ASP A 109 -2.55 14.81 -13.17
CA ASP A 109 -2.62 15.26 -11.77
C ASP A 109 -3.32 14.26 -10.82
N THR A 110 -3.53 13.02 -11.22
CA THR A 110 -4.10 11.98 -10.33
C THR A 110 -2.99 11.17 -9.67
N ILE A 111 -3.18 10.83 -8.39
CA ILE A 111 -2.23 9.99 -7.63
C ILE A 111 -2.96 8.71 -7.25
N VAL A 112 -2.43 7.58 -7.71
CA VAL A 112 -2.97 6.24 -7.41
C VAL A 112 -2.12 5.61 -6.31
N GLY A 113 -2.75 5.24 -5.19
CA GLY A 113 -2.10 4.47 -4.13
C GLY A 113 -2.36 2.98 -4.33
N SER A 114 -1.31 2.17 -4.27
CA SER A 114 -1.40 0.70 -4.36
C SER A 114 -0.96 0.07 -3.04
N LEU A 115 -1.77 -0.86 -2.52
CA LEU A 115 -1.47 -1.67 -1.34
C LEU A 115 -1.37 -3.13 -1.79
N ASP A 116 -0.14 -3.59 -2.02
CA ASP A 116 0.13 -4.88 -2.68
C ASP A 116 1.47 -5.48 -2.22
N SER A 117 1.96 -6.54 -2.88
CA SER A 117 3.18 -7.28 -2.55
C SER A 117 4.49 -6.50 -2.72
N GLY A 118 4.42 -5.27 -3.22
CA GLY A 118 5.56 -4.41 -3.50
C GLY A 118 5.49 -3.83 -4.90
N ILE A 119 6.62 -3.33 -5.39
CA ILE A 119 6.80 -2.88 -6.77
C ILE A 119 8.21 -3.18 -7.27
N TRP A 120 8.37 -3.45 -8.57
CA TRP A 120 9.65 -3.51 -9.26
C TRP A 120 9.88 -2.22 -10.06
N PRO A 121 10.48 -1.18 -9.45
CA PRO A 121 10.54 0.16 -10.02
C PRO A 121 11.44 0.26 -11.26
N GLU A 122 12.35 -0.67 -11.47
CA GLU A 122 13.21 -0.74 -12.66
C GLU A 122 12.47 -1.25 -13.92
N SER A 123 11.19 -1.64 -13.80
CA SER A 123 10.38 -2.00 -14.97
C SER A 123 10.19 -0.80 -15.90
N GLU A 124 10.25 -1.02 -17.22
CA GLU A 124 9.99 0.03 -18.22
C GLU A 124 8.58 0.62 -18.10
N SER A 125 7.62 -0.12 -17.53
CA SER A 125 6.28 0.41 -17.23
C SER A 125 6.28 1.55 -16.20
N PHE A 126 7.37 1.78 -15.47
CA PHE A 126 7.48 2.87 -14.50
C PHE A 126 8.50 3.93 -14.92
N ASN A 127 8.81 4.00 -16.22
CA ASN A 127 9.74 4.97 -16.77
C ASN A 127 9.14 6.39 -16.77
N ALA A 128 9.67 7.28 -15.94
CA ALA A 128 9.10 8.61 -15.73
C ALA A 128 9.54 9.68 -16.74
N LYS A 129 10.21 9.33 -17.84
CA LYS A 129 10.80 10.29 -18.81
C LYS A 129 9.80 11.32 -19.35
N ASP A 130 8.57 10.90 -19.60
CA ASP A 130 7.53 11.74 -20.22
C ASP A 130 6.43 12.16 -19.22
N MET A 131 6.66 11.96 -17.91
CA MET A 131 5.66 12.27 -16.90
C MET A 131 5.71 13.75 -16.48
N SER A 132 4.53 14.36 -16.31
CA SER A 132 4.41 15.70 -15.74
C SER A 132 5.01 15.77 -14.32
N PRO A 133 5.42 16.96 -13.84
CA PRO A 133 5.98 17.14 -12.49
C PRO A 133 5.10 16.55 -11.39
N ILE A 134 5.71 16.21 -10.26
CA ILE A 134 4.96 15.76 -9.07
C ILE A 134 4.03 16.90 -8.62
N PRO A 135 2.72 16.65 -8.46
CA PRO A 135 1.80 17.65 -7.93
C PRO A 135 2.27 18.17 -6.58
N SER A 136 2.28 19.49 -6.38
CA SER A 136 2.72 20.11 -5.12
C SER A 136 1.91 19.69 -3.89
N ARG A 137 0.68 19.19 -4.12
CA ARG A 137 -0.19 18.60 -3.09
C ARG A 137 0.30 17.24 -2.57
N TRP A 138 1.17 16.55 -3.31
CA TRP A 138 1.77 15.29 -2.88
C TRP A 138 2.78 15.53 -1.76
N LYS A 139 2.62 14.82 -0.65
CA LYS A 139 3.50 14.90 0.54
C LYS A 139 4.12 13.56 0.92
N GLY A 140 4.00 12.55 0.07
CA GLY A 140 4.61 11.24 0.31
C GLY A 140 6.13 11.29 0.20
N ALA A 141 6.80 10.33 0.84
CA ALA A 141 8.25 10.21 0.85
C ALA A 141 8.67 8.78 0.47
N CYS A 142 9.82 8.66 -0.21
CA CYS A 142 10.44 7.36 -0.45
C CYS A 142 11.22 6.96 0.81
N ALA A 143 10.79 5.89 1.47
CA ALA A 143 11.56 5.30 2.57
C ALA A 143 12.88 4.71 2.02
N LYS A 144 13.99 4.91 2.75
CA LYS A 144 15.26 4.23 2.45
C LYS A 144 15.19 2.84 3.09
N ALA A 145 15.42 1.78 2.30
CA ALA A 145 15.60 0.44 2.87
C ALA A 145 16.87 0.40 3.74
N HIS A 146 16.86 -0.39 4.82
CA HIS A 146 18.00 -0.57 5.74
C HIS A 146 19.27 -1.01 4.99
N ASP A 147 20.44 -0.53 5.46
CA ASP A 147 21.78 -0.55 4.84
C ASP A 147 22.38 -1.93 4.42
N LEU A 148 21.61 -3.02 4.42
CA LEU A 148 22.08 -4.35 3.97
C LEU A 148 22.00 -4.56 2.46
N PHE A 149 21.30 -3.66 1.75
CA PHE A 149 21.41 -3.54 0.31
C PHE A 149 21.74 -2.08 0.01
N HIS A 150 22.94 -1.83 -0.52
CA HIS A 150 23.27 -0.58 -1.21
C HIS A 150 22.46 -0.47 -2.52
N LEU A 151 21.14 -0.57 -2.45
CA LEU A 151 20.27 -0.02 -3.47
C LEU A 151 20.15 1.46 -3.12
N LYS A 152 21.03 2.27 -3.72
CA LYS A 152 20.79 3.70 -3.86
C LYS A 152 19.45 3.86 -4.58
N PHE A 153 18.37 3.94 -3.81
CA PHE A 153 17.09 4.46 -4.27
C PHE A 153 17.23 5.99 -4.42
N GLU A 154 18.07 6.39 -5.36
CA GLU A 154 18.21 7.78 -5.81
C GLU A 154 17.51 7.89 -7.17
N TYR A 155 16.21 7.54 -7.22
CA TYR A 155 15.38 7.92 -8.34
C TYR A 155 15.04 9.39 -8.19
N LYS A 156 15.88 10.24 -8.79
CA LYS A 156 15.61 11.68 -8.99
C LYS A 156 14.32 11.96 -9.78
N THR A 157 13.57 10.94 -10.21
CA THR A 157 12.39 11.10 -11.08
C THR A 157 11.23 10.13 -10.83
N SER A 158 11.29 9.18 -9.88
CA SER A 158 10.24 8.14 -9.75
C SER A 158 9.33 8.34 -8.54
N LYS A 159 8.03 8.49 -8.83
CA LYS A 159 6.91 8.77 -7.90
C LYS A 159 6.46 7.54 -7.10
N ILE A 160 7.40 6.80 -6.51
CA ILE A 160 7.09 5.55 -5.80
C ILE A 160 7.44 5.73 -4.33
N SER A 161 6.42 5.92 -3.49
CA SER A 161 6.56 5.98 -2.04
C SER A 161 5.98 4.70 -1.43
N TYR A 162 6.74 4.08 -0.54
CA TYR A 162 6.34 2.90 0.20
C TYR A 162 6.17 3.23 1.67
N ILE A 163 5.18 2.59 2.30
CA ILE A 163 4.96 2.67 3.74
C ILE A 163 5.66 1.46 4.34
N ASP A 164 6.72 1.70 5.12
CA ASP A 164 7.41 0.68 5.90
C ASP A 164 6.47 0.18 7.01
N PRO A 165 6.03 -1.09 7.00
CA PRO A 165 5.37 -1.67 8.14
C PRO A 165 6.44 -1.98 9.19
N ASP A 166 6.49 -1.16 10.24
CA ASP A 166 7.32 -1.37 11.44
C ASP A 166 7.48 -2.88 11.78
N ASP A 167 8.65 -3.46 11.50
CA ASP A 167 9.18 -4.72 12.08
C ASP A 167 8.22 -5.92 12.27
N ILE A 168 7.37 -6.28 11.30
CA ILE A 168 6.43 -7.43 11.46
C ILE A 168 6.92 -8.75 10.84
N ALA A 169 7.95 -8.79 10.01
CA ALA A 169 8.37 -10.03 9.36
C ALA A 169 9.76 -10.50 9.83
N ASP A 170 9.78 -11.63 10.54
CA ASP A 170 10.97 -12.40 10.89
C ASP A 170 11.92 -12.57 9.68
N GLY A 171 13.02 -11.80 9.64
CA GLY A 171 14.22 -12.11 8.86
C GLY A 171 14.23 -11.81 7.36
N LEU A 172 13.18 -11.20 6.79
CA LEU A 172 13.20 -10.69 5.41
C LEU A 172 13.56 -9.20 5.41
N PRO A 173 14.39 -8.71 4.48
CA PRO A 173 14.66 -7.28 4.38
C PRO A 173 13.36 -6.55 4.02
N ASN A 174 12.89 -5.68 4.91
CA ASN A 174 11.77 -4.76 4.69
C ASN A 174 12.14 -3.80 3.55
N THR A 175 11.85 -4.20 2.32
CA THR A 175 12.06 -3.39 1.12
C THR A 175 10.74 -3.31 0.36
N PRO A 176 10.51 -2.21 -0.38
CA PRO A 176 9.36 -2.11 -1.27
C PRO A 176 9.46 -3.05 -2.48
N SER A 177 10.58 -3.76 -2.66
CA SER A 177 10.84 -4.59 -3.82
C SER A 177 9.87 -5.76 -3.90
N ASP A 178 9.18 -5.85 -5.03
CA ASP A 178 8.28 -6.97 -5.28
C ASP A 178 9.06 -8.22 -5.65
N THR A 179 8.94 -9.26 -4.82
CA THR A 179 9.54 -10.59 -5.10
C THR A 179 8.51 -11.60 -5.60
N MET A 180 7.22 -11.22 -5.62
CA MET A 180 6.10 -12.06 -6.05
C MET A 180 5.63 -11.71 -7.46
N GLY A 181 5.67 -10.42 -7.82
CA GLY A 181 5.25 -9.88 -9.12
C GLY A 181 3.81 -9.36 -9.15
N HIS A 182 2.97 -9.69 -8.16
CA HIS A 182 1.57 -9.29 -8.12
C HIS A 182 1.42 -7.77 -8.06
N GLY A 183 2.13 -7.11 -7.13
CA GLY A 183 2.05 -5.66 -6.97
C GLY A 183 2.60 -4.89 -8.17
N THR A 184 3.69 -5.38 -8.77
CA THR A 184 4.24 -4.84 -10.02
C THR A 184 3.23 -4.93 -11.16
N HIS A 185 2.60 -6.10 -11.33
CA HIS A 185 1.59 -6.32 -12.35
C HIS A 185 0.40 -5.37 -12.15
N VAL A 186 -0.20 -5.34 -10.95
CA VAL A 186 -1.34 -4.46 -10.60
C VAL A 186 -0.99 -2.99 -10.79
N ALA A 187 0.18 -2.54 -10.34
CA ALA A 187 0.61 -1.14 -10.49
C ALA A 187 0.81 -0.76 -11.97
N SER A 188 1.35 -1.67 -12.78
CA SER A 188 1.55 -1.45 -14.22
C SER A 188 0.22 -1.42 -14.98
N THR A 189 -0.77 -2.25 -14.62
CA THR A 189 -2.12 -2.18 -15.19
C THR A 189 -2.82 -0.87 -14.81
N ALA A 190 -2.68 -0.40 -13.57
CA ALA A 190 -3.38 0.79 -13.09
C ALA A 190 -2.79 2.11 -13.60
N SER A 191 -1.46 2.16 -13.78
CA SER A 191 -0.73 3.42 -14.02
C SER A 191 0.59 3.28 -14.77
N GLY A 192 0.83 2.14 -15.43
CA GLY A 192 2.03 1.90 -16.21
C GLY A 192 2.08 2.76 -17.47
N THR A 193 3.28 3.13 -17.88
CA THR A 193 3.52 3.69 -19.21
C THR A 193 3.47 2.60 -20.26
N MET A 194 3.06 2.98 -21.48
CA MET A 194 3.14 2.12 -22.66
C MET A 194 4.59 1.67 -22.88
N VAL A 195 4.79 0.38 -23.10
CA VAL A 195 6.12 -0.22 -23.34
C VAL A 195 6.14 -0.80 -24.74
N PRO A 196 6.72 -0.11 -25.74
CA PRO A 196 6.71 -0.58 -27.12
C PRO A 196 7.22 -2.01 -27.27
N GLY A 197 6.40 -2.89 -27.85
CA GLY A 197 6.73 -4.30 -28.04
C GLY A 197 6.60 -5.18 -26.80
N GLY A 198 6.10 -4.65 -25.68
CA GLY A 198 5.76 -5.41 -24.50
C GLY A 198 4.61 -6.36 -24.79
N SER A 199 4.80 -7.65 -24.51
CA SER A 199 3.70 -8.61 -24.61
C SER A 199 3.82 -9.78 -23.64
N TYR A 200 2.66 -10.35 -23.27
CA TYR A 200 2.60 -11.62 -22.56
C TYR A 200 2.53 -12.77 -23.56
N TYR A 201 3.71 -13.31 -23.94
CA TYR A 201 3.83 -14.37 -24.96
C TYR A 201 3.09 -14.06 -26.28
N GLY A 202 2.95 -12.78 -26.63
CA GLY A 202 2.22 -12.31 -27.82
C GLY A 202 0.69 -12.23 -27.68
N LEU A 203 0.12 -12.46 -26.49
CA LEU A 203 -1.33 -12.47 -26.26
C LEU A 203 -1.90 -11.17 -25.67
N ALA A 204 -1.08 -10.42 -24.95
CA ALA A 204 -1.42 -9.11 -24.39
C ALA A 204 -0.41 -8.10 -24.93
N ILE A 205 -0.82 -6.89 -25.29
CA ILE A 205 0.08 -5.81 -25.69
C ILE A 205 -0.09 -4.63 -24.72
N ASN A 206 1.01 -3.92 -24.43
CA ASN A 206 1.02 -2.72 -23.60
C ASN A 206 1.64 -1.55 -24.36
#